data_AF-A0A9E5KIH9-F1
#
_entry.id   AF-A0A9E5KIH9-F1
#
_cell.length_a   1.000
_cell.length_b   1.000
_cell.length_c   1.000
_cell.angle_alpha   90.00
_cell.angle_beta   90.00
_cell.angle_gamma   90.00
#
_symmetry.space_group_name_H-M   'P 1'
#
loop_
_entity.id
_entity.type
_entity.pdbx_description
1 polymer ?
#
loop_
_entity_poly.entity_id
_entity_poly.type
_entity_poly.pdbx_seq_one_letter_code
_entity_poly.pdbx_strand_id
1 'polypeptide(L)' 'RTFQGIDQNKNSGKPKMIIMKTEMGQGVDFMMGTHKWHGSAPNDDQLAVALNQLPETFGDY' A
#
# COMPACT_ATOMS: atom_id res chain seq x y z
N ARG A 1 8.54 -9.92 -12.26
CA ARG A 1 8.98 -11.31 -11.98
C ARG A 1 7.88 -12.16 -11.34
N THR A 2 7.28 -11.76 -10.21
CA THR A 2 6.24 -12.55 -9.50
C THR A 2 4.96 -12.77 -10.32
N PHE A 3 4.39 -11.71 -10.89
CA PHE A 3 3.16 -11.82 -11.70
C PHE A 3 3.34 -12.62 -12.99
N GLN A 4 4.53 -12.55 -13.59
CA GLN A 4 4.88 -13.28 -14.80
C GLN A 4 4.92 -14.80 -14.56
N GLY A 5 5.43 -15.25 -13.40
CA GLY A 5 5.44 -16.67 -13.03
C GLY A 5 4.06 -17.24 -12.73
N ILE A 6 3.13 -16.40 -12.27
CA ILE A 6 1.73 -16.78 -12.06
C ILE A 6 0.98 -16.88 -13.39
N ASP A 7 1.18 -15.93 -14.31
CA ASP A 7 0.54 -15.94 -15.63
C ASP A 7 0.99 -17.16 -16.46
N GLN A 8 2.28 -17.50 -16.43
CA GLN A 8 2.81 -18.70 -17.09
C GLN A 8 2.19 -20.01 -16.57
N ASN A 9 1.70 -20.03 -15.33
CA ASN A 9 1.09 -21.19 -14.70
C ASN A 9 -0.42 -21.05 -14.48
N LYS A 10 -1.09 -20.14 -15.21
CA LYS A 10 -2.50 -19.80 -14.97
C LYS A 10 -3.46 -21.01 -14.98
N ASN A 11 -3.19 -22.02 -15.80
CA ASN A 11 -4.04 -23.20 -15.98
C ASN A 11 -3.57 -24.46 -15.24
N SER A 12 -2.75 -24.33 -14.19
CA SER A 12 -2.17 -25.48 -13.47
C SER A 12 -3.15 -26.27 -12.58
N GLY A 13 -4.40 -25.81 -12.44
CA GLY A 13 -5.41 -26.43 -11.55
C GLY A 13 -5.10 -26.34 -10.06
N LYS A 14 -4.04 -25.63 -9.66
CA LYS A 14 -3.61 -25.46 -8.27
C LYS A 14 -3.88 -24.03 -7.75
N PRO A 15 -4.23 -23.86 -6.46
CA PRO A 15 -4.29 -22.55 -5.82
C PRO A 15 -2.96 -21.80 -5.94
N LYS A 16 -3.02 -20.48 -6.01
CA LYS A 16 -1.84 -19.60 -6.13
C LYS A 16 -1.90 -18.53 -5.04
N MET A 17 -0.75 -18.21 -4.46
CA MET A 17 -0.60 -17.16 -3.45
C MET A 17 0.52 -16.22 -3.88
N ILE A 18 0.31 -14.91 -3.70
CA ILE A 18 1.33 -13.88 -3.89
C ILE A 18 1.67 -13.34 -2.52
N ILE A 19 2.89 -13.60 -2.05
CA ILE A 19 3.43 -12.95 -0.86
C ILE A 19 4.05 -11.65 -1.33
N MET A 20 3.34 -10.54 -1.11
CA MET A 20 3.83 -9.20 -1.42
C MET A 20 4.62 -8.66 -0.24
N LYS A 21 5.79 -8.09 -0.51
CA LYS A 21 6.48 -7.25 0.47
C LYS A 21 5.86 -5.86 0.42
N THR A 22 5.38 -5.39 1.56
CA THR A 22 4.74 -4.08 1.71
C THR A 22 5.25 -3.41 2.99
N GLU A 23 5.20 -2.08 3.04
CA GLU A 23 5.47 -1.31 4.25
C GLU A 23 4.15 -0.72 4.77
N MET A 24 3.89 -0.88 6.07
CA MET A 24 2.71 -0.26 6.69
C MET A 24 2.86 1.27 6.68
N GLY A 25 1.81 2.00 6.31
CA GLY A 25 1.85 3.46 6.23
C GLY A 25 2.64 4.02 5.05
N GLN A 26 2.95 3.18 4.04
CA GLN A 26 3.74 3.55 2.86
C GLN A 26 3.31 4.89 2.26
N GLY A 27 4.27 5.79 2.05
CA GLY A 27 4.05 7.11 1.44
C GLY A 27 3.75 8.24 2.44
N VAL A 28 3.63 7.94 3.73
CA VAL A 28 3.47 8.95 4.79
C VAL A 28 4.50 8.74 5.91
N ASP A 29 5.47 9.63 6.03
CA ASP A 29 6.67 9.47 6.87
C ASP A 29 6.36 9.10 8.33
N PHE A 30 5.40 9.81 8.95
CA PHE A 30 5.06 9.57 10.36
C PHE A 30 4.21 8.30 10.57
N MET A 31 3.72 7.70 9.48
CA MET A 31 2.96 6.44 9.50
C MET A 31 3.81 5.22 9.13
N MET A 32 4.91 5.41 8.41
CA MET A 32 5.72 4.31 7.89
C MET A 32 6.38 3.47 9.00
N GLY A 33 6.30 2.14 8.86
CA GLY A 33 7.05 1.19 9.69
C GLY A 33 6.56 1.06 11.14
N THR A 34 5.36 1.56 11.48
CA THR A 34 4.82 1.50 12.84
C THR A 34 3.35 1.06 12.88
N HIS A 35 3.01 0.24 13.89
CA HIS A 35 1.65 -0.27 14.10
C HIS A 35 0.67 0.77 14.68
N LYS A 36 1.19 1.91 15.15
CA LYS A 36 0.41 2.96 15.84
C LYS A 36 -0.81 3.44 15.03
N TRP A 37 -0.71 3.38 13.70
CA TRP A 37 -1.71 3.91 12.77
C TRP A 37 -2.65 2.86 12.19
N HIS A 38 -2.61 1.61 12.64
CA HIS A 38 -3.45 0.54 12.10
C HIS A 38 -4.97 0.80 12.24
N GLY A 39 -5.37 1.54 13.26
CA GLY A 39 -6.78 1.93 13.51
C GLY A 39 -6.93 3.31 14.15
N SER A 40 -5.89 4.13 14.07
CA SER A 40 -5.87 5.48 14.64
C SER A 40 -6.01 6.49 13.50
N ALA A 41 -7.02 7.36 13.57
CA ALA A 41 -7.19 8.41 12.56
C ALA A 41 -6.20 9.57 12.80
N PRO A 42 -5.63 10.16 11.73
CA PRO A 42 -4.89 11.42 11.85
C PRO A 42 -5.82 12.57 12.21
N ASN A 43 -5.30 13.58 12.91
CA ASN A 43 -5.97 14.87 13.07
C ASN A 43 -5.82 15.74 11.81
N ASP A 44 -6.45 16.92 11.80
CA ASP A 44 -6.48 17.80 10.61
C ASP A 44 -5.08 18.22 10.14
N ASP A 45 -4.17 18.56 11.07
CA ASP A 45 -2.79 18.94 10.74
C ASP A 45 -2.02 17.75 10.12
N GLN A 46 -2.18 16.56 10.69
CA GLN A 46 -1.55 15.33 10.21
C GLN A 46 -2.12 14.91 8.85
N LEU A 47 -3.41 15.12 8.62
CA LEU A 47 -4.06 14.88 7.34
C LEU A 47 -3.44 15.76 6.26
N ALA A 48 -3.33 17.07 6.51
CA ALA A 48 -2.73 18.00 5.56
C ALA A 48 -1.27 17.62 5.22
N VAL A 49 -0.48 17.23 6.23
CA VAL A 49 0.89 16.74 6.01
C VAL A 49 0.90 15.46 5.18
N ALA A 50 0.05 14.49 5.51
CA ALA A 50 -0.02 13.22 4.80
C ALA A 50 -0.40 13.40 3.32
N LEU A 51 -1.41 14.23 3.04
CA LEU A 51 -1.85 14.50 1.67
C LEU A 51 -0.75 15.17 0.84
N ASN A 52 0.02 16.07 1.43
CA ASN A 52 1.15 16.72 0.74
C ASN A 52 2.29 15.75 0.39
N GLN A 53 2.39 14.58 1.04
CA GLN A 53 3.41 13.57 0.74
C GLN A 53 2.98 12.59 -0.35
N LEU A 54 1.67 12.50 -0.61
CA LEU A 54 1.14 11.59 -1.61
C LEU A 54 1.09 12.28 -2.97
N PRO A 55 1.65 11.68 -4.03
CA PRO A 55 1.53 12.22 -5.37
C PRO A 55 0.06 12.18 -5.81
N GLU A 56 -0.44 13.32 -6.27
CA GLU A 56 -1.78 13.42 -6.86
C GLU A 56 -1.85 12.56 -8.13
N THR A 57 -2.88 11.73 -8.22
CA THR A 57 -3.25 10.99 -9.43
C THR A 57 -4.50 11.59 -10.06
N PHE A 58 -4.89 11.11 -11.26
CA PHE A 58 -5.91 11.72 -12.12
C PHE A 58 -7.17 12.21 -11.38
N GLY A 59 -7.21 13.50 -11.03
CA GLY A 59 -8.37 14.15 -10.42
C GLY A 59 -8.71 13.58 -9.05
N ASP A 60 -7.74 13.59 -8.13
CA ASP A 60 -8.01 13.25 -6.74
C ASP A 60 -8.85 14.39 -6.12
N TYR A 61 -10.17 14.17 -6.09
CA TYR A 61 -11.30 15.00 -5.60
C TYR A 61 -11.99 15.93 -6.61
#